data_AF-A0A0K2RD99-F1
#
_entry.id   AF-A0A0K2RD99-F1
#
_cell.length_a   1.000
_cell.length_b   1.000
_cell.length_c   1.000
_cell.angle_alpha   90.00
_cell.angle_beta   90.00
_cell.angle_gamma   90.00
#
_symmetry.space_group_name_H-M   'P 1'
#
loop_
_entity.id
_entity.type
_entity.pdbx_description
1 polymer ?
#
loop_
_entity_poly.entity_id
_entity_poly.type
_entity_poly.pdbx_seq_one_letter_code
_entity_poly.pdbx_strand_id
1 'polypeptide(L)'
;MLLGLYPENPDWRRLTSLDGVLAMLSRRSGGEARAATLTIRGWIQWCRGSGSFARELLSQADAEQRGYRLAELLAEVVRRGTVCGWAKSKSSAWRKFGGAVA
;
A
#
# COMPACT_ATOMS: atom_id res chain seq x y z
N MET A 1 -0.32 10.95 7.20
CA MET A 1 0.05 9.57 7.58
C MET A 1 -0.66 8.50 6.72
N LEU A 2 -2.00 8.40 6.69
CA LEU A 2 -2.69 7.41 5.81
C LEU A 2 -2.83 7.84 4.34
N LEU A 3 -2.99 9.12 4.04
CA LEU A 3 -3.11 9.61 2.65
C LEU A 3 -1.75 9.96 2.01
N GLY A 4 -0.64 9.59 2.65
CA GLY A 4 0.71 9.99 2.23
C GLY A 4 0.92 11.51 2.25
N LEU A 5 0.33 12.18 3.23
CA LEU A 5 0.50 13.63 3.45
C LEU A 5 1.61 13.96 4.47
N TYR A 6 2.08 12.95 5.22
CA TYR A 6 3.13 13.12 6.23
C TYR A 6 3.77 11.75 6.55
N PRO A 7 5.10 11.65 6.71
CA PRO A 7 6.12 12.70 6.49
C PRO A 7 6.13 13.20 5.04
N GLU A 8 6.74 14.34 4.73
CA GLU A 8 6.78 14.85 3.34
C GLU A 8 7.45 13.86 2.37
N ASN A 9 8.50 13.19 2.83
CA ASN A 9 9.20 12.15 2.10
C ASN A 9 9.11 10.82 2.86
N PRO A 10 8.51 9.77 2.26
CA PRO A 10 8.47 8.45 2.89
C PRO A 10 9.84 7.76 2.78
N ASP A 11 10.22 7.00 3.81
CA ASP A 11 11.33 6.06 3.70
C ASP A 11 10.90 4.85 2.85
N TRP A 12 11.17 4.93 1.56
CA TRP A 12 10.84 3.87 0.60
C TRP A 12 11.56 2.56 0.87
N ARG A 13 12.76 2.59 1.46
CA ARG A 13 13.49 1.37 1.83
C ARG A 13 12.72 0.65 2.93
N ARG A 14 12.30 1.38 3.98
CA ARG A 14 11.49 0.84 5.07
C ARG A 14 10.15 0.31 4.60
N LEU A 15 9.44 1.03 3.72
CA LEU A 15 8.18 0.56 3.14
C LEU A 15 8.35 -0.68 2.26
N THR A 16 9.46 -0.78 1.52
CA THR A 16 9.77 -1.98 0.71
C THR A 16 10.07 -3.18 1.60
N SER A 17 10.85 -3.01 2.67
CA SER A 17 11.09 -4.07 3.66
C SER A 17 9.80 -4.51 4.34
N LEU A 18 8.93 -3.56 4.70
CA LEU A 18 7.63 -3.84 5.29
C LEU A 18 6.74 -4.67 4.35
N ASP A 19 6.62 -4.29 3.07
CA ASP A 19 5.86 -5.06 2.08
C ASP A 19 6.38 -6.51 1.96
N GLY A 20 7.71 -6.71 2.01
CA GLY A 20 8.33 -8.03 2.04
C GLY A 20 7.93 -8.87 3.26
N VAL A 21 7.97 -8.27 4.46
CA VAL A 21 7.55 -8.95 5.70
C VAL A 21 6.06 -9.27 5.67
N LEU A 22 5.22 -8.33 5.26
CA LEU A 22 3.77 -8.54 5.15
C LEU A 22 3.44 -9.63 4.12
N ALA A 23 4.18 -9.72 3.01
CA ALA A 23 4.01 -10.78 2.03
C ALA A 23 4.35 -12.17 2.61
N MET A 24 5.35 -12.26 3.49
CA MET A 24 5.66 -13.50 4.20
C MET A 24 4.56 -13.85 5.21
N LEU A 25 4.09 -12.87 5.98
CA LEU A 25 3.01 -13.06 6.97
C LEU A 25 1.70 -13.46 6.29
N SER A 26 1.32 -12.81 5.19
CA SER A 26 0.07 -13.10 4.47
C SER A 26 0.00 -14.52 3.93
N ARG A 27 1.15 -15.18 3.71
CA ARG A 27 1.22 -16.58 3.28
C ARG A 27 1.08 -17.58 4.43
N ARG A 28 1.27 -17.14 5.67
CA ARG A 28 1.28 -17.99 6.87
C ARG A 28 0.06 -17.75 7.79
N SER A 29 -0.63 -16.62 7.62
CA SER A 29 -1.85 -16.27 8.34
C SER A 29 -3.11 -16.56 7.51
N GLY A 30 -4.26 -16.69 8.16
CA GLY A 30 -5.58 -16.69 7.54
C GLY A 30 -6.52 -15.69 8.20
N GLY A 31 -7.73 -15.53 7.64
CA GLY A 31 -8.79 -14.68 8.19
C GLY A 31 -8.35 -13.22 8.34
N GLU A 32 -8.73 -12.60 9.47
CA GLU A 32 -8.47 -11.17 9.70
C GLU A 32 -6.98 -10.80 9.60
N ALA A 33 -6.07 -11.63 10.10
CA ALA A 33 -4.64 -11.35 10.03
C ALA A 33 -4.13 -11.30 8.58
N ARG A 34 -4.62 -12.19 7.71
CA ARG A 34 -4.28 -12.17 6.29
C ARG A 34 -4.93 -10.98 5.59
N ALA A 35 -6.18 -10.65 5.90
CA ALA A 35 -6.84 -9.46 5.38
C ALA A 35 -6.10 -8.17 5.77
N ALA A 36 -5.64 -8.05 7.02
CA ALA A 36 -4.87 -6.93 7.51
C ALA A 36 -3.54 -6.77 6.74
N THR A 37 -2.79 -7.85 6.57
CA THR A 37 -1.52 -7.81 5.83
C THR A 37 -1.72 -7.43 4.36
N LEU A 38 -2.71 -8.02 3.68
CA LEU A 38 -3.05 -7.68 2.29
C LEU A 38 -3.47 -6.21 2.15
N THR A 39 -4.26 -5.70 3.11
CA THR A 39 -4.71 -4.31 3.13
C THR A 39 -3.54 -3.32 3.20
N ILE A 40 -2.58 -3.56 4.10
CA ILE A 40 -1.43 -2.67 4.25
C ILE A 40 -0.50 -2.76 3.02
N ARG A 41 -0.36 -3.94 2.41
CA ARG A 41 0.38 -4.08 1.13
C ARG A 41 -0.32 -3.30 0.01
N GLY A 42 -1.65 -3.36 -0.07
CA GLY A 42 -2.44 -2.57 -1.02
C GLY A 42 -2.20 -1.07 -0.84
N TRP A 43 -2.18 -0.60 0.41
CA TRP A 43 -1.85 0.79 0.74
C TRP A 43 -0.43 1.19 0.27
N ILE A 44 0.57 0.35 0.50
CA ILE A 44 1.96 0.63 0.04
C ILE A 44 2.01 0.74 -1.49
N GLN A 45 1.33 -0.14 -2.23
CA GLN A 45 1.31 -0.08 -3.70
C GLN A 45 0.58 1.16 -4.21
N TRP A 46 -0.51 1.57 -3.54
CA TRP A 46 -1.17 2.83 -3.84
C TRP A 46 -0.26 4.03 -3.58
N CYS A 47 0.47 4.04 -2.47
CA CYS A 47 1.47 5.07 -2.17
C CYS A 47 2.57 5.16 -3.24
N ARG A 48 2.96 4.04 -3.85
CA ARG A 48 3.93 3.99 -4.97
C ARG A 48 3.37 4.47 -6.31
N GLY A 49 2.07 4.81 -6.38
CA GLY A 49 1.39 5.18 -7.62
C GLY A 49 0.84 3.98 -8.41
N SER A 50 0.84 2.78 -7.83
CA SER A 50 0.36 1.56 -8.50
C SER A 50 -1.07 1.21 -8.08
N GLY A 51 -2.04 1.99 -8.59
CA GLY A 51 -3.46 1.83 -8.25
C GLY A 51 -4.03 0.46 -8.62
N SER A 52 -3.58 -0.14 -9.73
CA SER A 52 -4.04 -1.47 -10.16
C SER A 52 -3.63 -2.57 -9.18
N PHE A 53 -2.36 -2.60 -8.77
CA PHE A 53 -1.87 -3.55 -7.77
C PHE A 53 -2.47 -3.32 -6.40
N ALA A 54 -2.70 -2.06 -6.02
CA ALA A 54 -3.41 -1.73 -4.79
C ALA A 54 -4.82 -2.32 -4.78
N ARG A 55 -5.58 -2.13 -5.87
CA ARG A 55 -6.95 -2.64 -5.98
C ARG A 55 -7.01 -4.16 -5.94
N GLU A 56 -6.07 -4.83 -6.58
CA GLU A 56 -5.96 -6.30 -6.55
C GLU A 56 -5.74 -6.81 -5.12
N LEU A 57 -4.78 -6.24 -4.39
CA LEU A 57 -4.50 -6.63 -3.00
C LEU A 57 -5.68 -6.36 -2.07
N LEU A 58 -6.41 -5.27 -2.27
CA LEU A 58 -7.61 -4.94 -1.48
C LEU A 58 -8.78 -5.88 -1.81
N SER A 59 -8.92 -6.30 -3.07
CA SER A 59 -9.89 -7.32 -3.47
C SER A 59 -9.59 -8.67 -2.81
N GLN A 60 -8.31 -9.06 -2.74
CA GLN A 60 -7.90 -10.27 -2.02
C GLN A 60 -8.15 -10.18 -0.51
N ALA A 61 -7.98 -9.00 0.09
CA ALA A 61 -8.28 -8.79 1.51
C ALA A 61 -9.79 -8.96 1.81
N ASP A 62 -10.65 -8.43 0.94
CA ASP A 62 -12.11 -8.57 1.06
C ASP A 62 -12.58 -10.02 0.82
N ALA A 63 -11.94 -10.72 -0.13
CA ALA A 63 -12.22 -12.14 -0.37
C ALA A 63 -11.82 -13.03 0.84
N GLU A 64 -10.74 -12.67 1.54
CA GLU A 64 -10.28 -13.39 2.73
C GLU A 64 -11.16 -13.11 3.96
N GLN A 65 -11.51 -11.84 4.19
CA GLN A 65 -12.37 -11.42 5.30
C GLN A 65 -13.32 -10.32 4.83
N ARG A 66 -14.53 -10.72 4.45
CA ARG A 66 -15.59 -9.76 4.08
C ARG A 66 -15.86 -8.80 5.23
N GLY A 67 -16.01 -7.52 4.89
CA GLY A 67 -16.30 -6.49 5.88
C GLY A 67 -15.08 -6.05 6.71
N TYR A 68 -13.85 -6.44 6.33
CA TYR A 68 -12.65 -5.88 6.94
C TYR A 68 -12.57 -4.38 6.64
N ARG A 69 -13.05 -3.57 7.58
CA ARG A 69 -13.41 -2.17 7.37
C ARG A 69 -12.29 -1.33 6.74
N LEU A 70 -11.05 -1.59 7.10
CA LEU A 70 -9.91 -0.84 6.57
C LEU A 70 -9.69 -1.12 5.06
N ALA A 71 -9.91 -2.36 4.60
CA ALA A 71 -9.79 -2.71 3.19
C ALA A 71 -10.86 -1.97 2.36
N GLU A 72 -12.10 -1.95 2.84
CA GLU A 72 -13.21 -1.25 2.17
C GLU A 72 -12.93 0.24 2.02
N LEU A 73 -12.50 0.88 3.11
CA LEU A 73 -12.21 2.31 3.13
C LEU A 73 -11.06 2.66 2.17
N LEU A 74 -10.00 1.86 2.14
CA LEU A 74 -8.90 2.05 1.20
C LEU A 74 -9.33 1.78 -0.25
N ALA A 75 -10.15 0.76 -0.49
CA ALA A 75 -10.68 0.47 -1.81
C ALA A 75 -11.53 1.63 -2.33
N GLU A 76 -12.33 2.26 -1.48
CA GLU A 76 -13.09 3.46 -1.82
C GLU A 76 -12.18 4.64 -2.17
N VAL A 77 -11.12 4.88 -1.40
CA VAL A 77 -10.14 5.94 -1.68
C VAL A 77 -9.48 5.74 -3.05
N VAL A 78 -9.04 4.51 -3.34
CA VAL A 78 -8.44 4.14 -4.63
C VAL A 78 -9.46 4.29 -5.77
N ARG A 79 -10.70 3.84 -5.57
CA ARG A 79 -11.78 3.89 -6.58
C ARG A 79 -12.15 5.33 -6.95
N ARG A 80 -12.12 6.26 -6.01
CA ARG A 80 -12.37 7.70 -6.24
C ARG A 80 -11.27 8.39 -7.03
N GLY A 81 -10.20 7.70 -7.43
CA GLY A 81 -9.07 8.29 -8.12
C GLY A 81 -8.23 9.19 -7.21
N THR A 82 -8.34 9.03 -5.89
CA THR A 82 -7.50 9.80 -4.96
C THR A 82 -6.06 9.37 -5.15
N VAL A 83 -5.20 10.30 -5.55
CA VAL A 83 -3.76 10.04 -5.64
C VAL A 83 -3.13 10.30 -4.28
N CYS A 84 -2.29 9.36 -3.84
CA CYS A 84 -1.51 9.50 -2.61
C CYS A 84 -0.63 10.76 -2.66
N GLY A 85 -0.54 11.51 -1.56
CA GLY A 85 0.25 12.74 -1.49
C GLY A 85 1.71 12.52 -1.90
N TRP A 86 2.31 11.38 -1.51
CA TRP A 86 3.67 11.01 -1.91
C TRP A 86 3.83 10.72 -3.40
N ALA A 87 2.77 10.26 -4.07
CA ALA A 87 2.78 10.01 -5.51
C ALA A 87 2.52 11.30 -6.33
N LYS A 88 1.94 12.35 -5.70
CA LYS A 88 1.71 13.65 -6.34
C LYS A 88 2.97 14.51 -6.42
N SER A 89 3.88 14.41 -5.45
CA SER A 89 5.11 15.22 -5.42
C SER A 89 6.28 14.49 -6.09
N LYS A 90 6.96 15.18 -7.02
CA LYS A 90 8.16 14.67 -7.71
C LYS A 90 9.31 14.33 -6.75
N SER A 91 9.41 15.00 -5.60
CA SER A 91 10.47 14.77 -4.62
C SER A 91 10.25 13.50 -3.78
N SER A 92 8.99 13.12 -3.56
CA SER A 92 8.61 11.97 -2.75
C SER A 92 8.19 10.75 -3.57
N ALA A 93 7.92 10.93 -4.86
CA ALA A 93 7.44 9.85 -5.74
C ALA A 93 8.41 8.67 -5.76
N TRP A 94 7.86 7.47 -5.67
CA TRP A 94 8.66 6.25 -5.72
C TRP A 94 9.33 6.12 -7.08
N ARG A 95 10.66 6.01 -7.08
CA ARG A 95 11.46 5.71 -8.28
C ARG A 95 11.96 4.28 -8.17
N LYS A 96 11.59 3.43 -9.14
CA LYS A 96 12.01 2.01 -9.23
C LYS A 96 13.54 1.85 -9.27
N PHE A 97 14.23 2.93 -9.64
CA PHE A 97 15.67 3.10 -9.52
C PHE A 97 15.90 4.37 -8.71
N GLY A 98 16.33 4.23 -7.46
CA GLY A 98 17.10 5.30 -6.84
C GLY A 98 18.27 5.55 -7.76
N GLY A 99 18.40 6.77 -8.29
CA GLY A 99 19.62 7.16 -8.95
C GLY A 99 20.75 6.88 -7.95
N ALA A 100 21.70 6.05 -8.35
CA ALA A 100 23.03 6.13 -7.77
C ALA A 100 23.47 7.58 -7.94
N VAL A 101 23.50 8.33 -6.84
CA VAL A 101 24.32 9.52 -6.76
C VAL A 101 25.64 9.05 -6.17
N ALA A 102 26.62 8.97 -7.07
CA ALA A 102 28.04 8.97 -6.74
C ALA A 102 28.43 10.31 -6.11
#